data_AF-A0A6N7AFU0-F1
#
_entry.id   AF-A0A6N7AFU0-F1
#
_cell.length_a   1.000
_cell.length_b   1.000
_cell.length_c   1.000
_cell.angle_alpha   90.00
_cell.angle_beta   90.00
_cell.angle_gamma   90.00
#
_symmetry.space_group_name_H-M   'P 1'
#
loop_
_entity.id
_entity.type
_entity.pdbx_description
1 polymer ?
#
loop_
_entity_poly.entity_id
_entity_poly.type
_entity_poly.pdbx_seq_one_letter_code
_entity_poly.pdbx_strand_id
1 'polypeptide(L)'
;MKPLPNFFWKAGRIFLFLTLFISFLLPLSQALAEITLPQTDQTPISPLAIPGSPARPRYISGFGLDNAYTVFYEDRNDQAGCSNLETYRIYFNQTTSGPLGFAPASTKTDICDTHFIVKRWPITVGAATYSYRGWGAQGNNPNHAFYVSNNLVNWTQIYLGTGMFSDPGGVLAGDSILYGFHDIVKLNNNYIGFVESAGGRTYIAWSDNGDQNWTIKAQVGGAVAGAGPLNLYFFAGIGGPIPTGNFVVMQTSGQTVYGKLMIPSDRSGAYLAINRAAAQAATPALAETAFLNPANWTWRDGTTGLPGASNRALTGTFSTGGHTIQEAWVTPLSNPVQDPVTLYTANYASGARGVGCAAANSQCRVIVILPPTPPPPPTPISPQEPGGFIPVTGFAPRTITQLELQPEEQAYSASNILLEIPSLGVQVEVVGVPLVNGKWDVSWLGDQAGYLQGTAFPTLPGNSAITGHIYNSEGKPGPFIGLYRLQYGDEIRLHAWGNLYVYEVRENKLVQPDDRSAFQHETYTWITLLTCQGYDPSTNTYRWRRMVRAVLTSLAPEP
;
A
#
# COMPACT_ATOMS: atom_id res chain seq x y z
N MET A 1 48.41 74.45 6.40
CA MET A 1 49.18 73.21 6.11
C MET A 1 48.79 72.17 7.16
N LYS A 2 48.30 71.00 6.75
CA LYS A 2 48.24 69.78 7.61
C LYS A 2 49.67 69.20 7.74
N PRO A 3 49.99 68.19 8.61
CA PRO A 3 49.16 67.40 9.54
C PRO A 3 49.76 67.09 10.96
N LEU A 4 48.92 66.53 11.85
CA LEU A 4 49.02 65.38 12.83
C LEU A 4 50.41 64.88 13.35
N PRO A 5 50.54 64.19 14.53
CA PRO A 5 49.60 63.16 15.04
C PRO A 5 49.50 62.80 16.57
N ASN A 6 48.50 61.93 16.88
CA ASN A 6 48.45 60.82 17.89
C ASN A 6 48.39 61.12 19.41
N PHE A 7 47.64 60.41 20.28
CA PHE A 7 46.59 59.37 20.24
C PHE A 7 46.07 59.13 21.70
N PHE A 8 44.87 58.53 21.86
CA PHE A 8 44.24 57.93 23.07
C PHE A 8 43.61 58.88 24.14
N TRP A 9 42.47 58.62 24.82
CA TRP A 9 41.66 57.44 25.19
C TRP A 9 40.13 57.77 25.19
N LYS A 10 39.27 56.73 25.13
CA LYS A 10 37.78 56.75 25.08
C LYS A 10 37.09 56.82 26.47
N ALA A 11 35.89 57.43 26.52
CA ALA A 11 34.76 57.01 27.39
C ALA A 11 33.38 57.48 26.87
N GLY A 12 32.41 56.55 26.78
CA GLY A 12 30.97 56.72 27.08
C GLY A 12 30.00 57.42 26.10
N ARG A 13 29.02 56.67 25.55
CA ARG A 13 27.57 56.77 25.83
C ARG A 13 26.69 55.95 24.85
N ILE A 14 25.60 55.45 25.41
CA ILE A 14 24.55 54.57 24.88
C ILE A 14 23.60 55.34 23.93
N PHE A 15 23.18 54.70 22.83
CA PHE A 15 22.04 55.14 22.00
C PHE A 15 21.04 54.01 21.82
N LEU A 16 19.77 54.32 22.08
CA LEU A 16 18.59 53.48 21.94
C LEU A 16 18.10 53.55 20.47
N PHE A 17 17.91 52.41 19.79
CA PHE A 17 17.21 52.35 18.51
C PHE A 17 15.92 51.54 18.67
N LEU A 18 14.78 52.21 18.50
CA LEU A 18 13.46 51.60 18.45
C LEU A 18 13.17 51.26 16.98
N THR A 19 13.14 49.98 16.61
CA THR A 19 12.71 49.52 15.28
C THR A 19 11.28 48.98 15.39
N LEU A 20 10.36 49.64 14.69
CA LEU A 20 8.95 49.28 14.60
C LEU A 20 8.80 48.11 13.61
N PHE A 21 8.59 46.89 14.10
CA PHE A 21 8.22 45.74 13.26
C PHE A 21 6.68 45.71 13.12
N ILE A 22 6.17 46.13 11.96
CA ILE A 22 4.79 45.90 11.57
C ILE A 22 4.71 44.48 11.00
N SER A 23 4.17 43.55 11.77
CA SER A 23 3.86 42.19 11.33
C SER A 23 2.59 42.21 10.48
N PHE A 24 2.76 42.20 9.16
CA PHE A 24 1.71 41.75 8.24
C PHE A 24 1.58 40.23 8.39
N LEU A 25 0.66 39.78 9.23
CA LEU A 25 0.12 38.43 9.19
C LEU A 25 -0.77 38.31 7.96
N LEU A 26 -0.15 38.04 6.80
CA LEU A 26 -0.88 37.37 5.73
C LEU A 26 -1.21 35.96 6.23
N PRO A 27 -2.47 35.50 6.14
CA PRO A 27 -2.73 34.08 6.36
C PRO A 27 -1.91 33.34 5.30
N LEU A 28 -0.95 32.53 5.73
CA LEU A 28 -0.44 31.46 4.88
C LEU A 28 -1.68 30.73 4.38
N SER A 29 -1.97 30.83 3.09
CA SER A 29 -2.85 29.83 2.49
C SER A 29 -2.17 28.51 2.81
N GLN A 30 -2.81 27.71 3.66
CA GLN A 30 -2.43 26.31 3.77
C GLN A 30 -2.57 25.80 2.35
N ALA A 31 -1.44 25.58 1.69
CA ALA A 31 -1.41 24.90 0.41
C ALA A 31 -2.15 23.60 0.69
N LEU A 32 -3.39 23.51 0.20
CA LEU A 32 -4.12 22.27 0.22
C LEU A 32 -3.21 21.33 -0.55
N ALA A 33 -2.58 20.37 0.13
CA ALA A 33 -1.96 19.27 -0.58
C ALA A 33 -3.07 18.71 -1.47
N GLU A 34 -2.99 18.98 -2.77
CA GLU A 34 -3.90 18.36 -3.73
C GLU A 34 -3.58 16.88 -3.66
N ILE A 35 -4.46 16.15 -3.00
CA ILE A 35 -4.42 14.70 -2.92
C ILE A 35 -4.78 14.22 -4.31
N THR A 36 -3.77 14.04 -5.16
CA THR A 36 -3.99 13.49 -6.49
C THR A 36 -3.91 11.97 -6.36
N LEU A 37 -5.01 11.29 -6.68
CA LEU A 37 -4.95 9.92 -7.21
C LEU A 37 -4.82 10.05 -8.73
N PRO A 38 -3.61 10.21 -9.30
CA PRO A 38 -3.48 10.13 -10.74
C PRO A 38 -3.68 8.67 -11.11
N GLN A 39 -4.78 8.37 -11.79
CA GLN A 39 -5.01 7.04 -12.32
C GLN A 39 -5.40 7.16 -13.78
N THR A 40 -4.44 6.86 -14.63
CA THR A 40 -4.69 6.64 -16.04
C THR A 40 -5.34 5.28 -16.16
N ASP A 41 -6.50 5.21 -16.80
CA ASP A 41 -7.10 3.93 -17.12
C ASP A 41 -6.25 3.21 -18.18
N GLN A 42 -5.71 2.03 -17.85
CA GLN A 42 -4.87 1.27 -18.79
C GLN A 42 -5.60 0.09 -19.42
N THR A 43 -6.84 -0.19 -19.01
CA THR A 43 -7.70 -1.21 -19.63
C THR A 43 -8.99 -0.59 -20.17
N PRO A 44 -8.94 0.47 -20.99
CA PRO A 44 -10.15 1.22 -21.34
C PRO A 44 -11.08 0.46 -22.29
N ILE A 45 -10.54 -0.43 -23.12
CA ILE A 45 -11.25 -1.09 -24.24
C ILE A 45 -11.50 -2.58 -24.01
N SER A 46 -10.74 -3.22 -23.12
CA SER A 46 -10.86 -4.65 -22.83
C SER A 46 -10.50 -4.92 -21.38
N PRO A 47 -11.16 -5.88 -20.71
CA PRO A 47 -10.79 -6.27 -19.36
C PRO A 47 -9.38 -6.87 -19.32
N LEU A 48 -8.81 -6.92 -18.12
CA LEU A 48 -7.77 -7.88 -17.81
C LEU A 48 -8.25 -9.29 -18.21
N ALA A 49 -7.33 -10.21 -18.45
CA ALA A 49 -7.67 -11.59 -18.81
C ALA A 49 -8.47 -12.34 -17.73
N ILE A 50 -8.78 -11.67 -16.61
CA ILE A 50 -9.27 -12.24 -15.37
C ILE A 50 -10.42 -11.40 -14.82
N PRO A 51 -11.54 -12.03 -14.45
CA PRO A 51 -11.85 -13.44 -14.67
C PRO A 51 -12.12 -13.76 -16.14
N GLY A 52 -11.82 -15.00 -16.55
CA GLY A 52 -12.18 -15.48 -17.89
C GLY A 52 -13.70 -15.46 -18.14
N SER A 53 -14.10 -15.19 -19.38
CA SER A 53 -15.49 -15.29 -19.82
C SER A 53 -16.01 -16.74 -19.67
N PRO A 54 -17.22 -16.98 -19.13
CA PRO A 54 -18.34 -16.05 -18.98
C PRO A 54 -18.53 -15.43 -17.57
N ALA A 55 -17.49 -15.24 -16.76
CA ALA A 55 -17.65 -14.68 -15.41
C ALA A 55 -18.28 -13.27 -15.40
N ARG A 56 -19.01 -12.95 -14.32
CA ARG A 56 -19.64 -11.64 -14.12
C ARG A 56 -19.28 -11.07 -12.74
N PRO A 57 -18.03 -10.61 -12.58
CA PRO A 57 -17.52 -10.14 -11.29
C PRO A 57 -18.25 -8.88 -10.82
N ARG A 58 -18.55 -8.82 -9.52
CA ARG A 58 -19.08 -7.63 -8.84
C ARG A 58 -18.54 -7.58 -7.41
N TYR A 59 -18.66 -6.41 -6.76
CA TYR A 59 -18.19 -6.16 -5.38
C TYR A 59 -16.79 -6.68 -5.15
N ILE A 60 -15.85 -6.02 -5.82
CA ILE A 60 -14.44 -6.36 -5.72
C ILE A 60 -13.90 -5.90 -4.38
N SER A 61 -13.25 -6.81 -3.66
CA SER A 61 -12.52 -6.51 -2.44
C SER A 61 -11.19 -7.24 -2.47
N GLY A 62 -10.33 -6.97 -1.50
CA GLY A 62 -9.05 -7.65 -1.47
C GLY A 62 -8.10 -7.14 -0.42
N PHE A 63 -6.95 -7.80 -0.41
CA PHE A 63 -5.77 -7.38 0.32
C PHE A 63 -4.55 -7.57 -0.57
N GLY A 64 -3.50 -6.80 -0.30
CA GLY A 64 -2.28 -6.86 -1.06
C GLY A 64 -1.12 -6.25 -0.30
N LEU A 65 0.09 -6.58 -0.74
CA LEU A 65 1.36 -6.07 -0.26
C LEU A 65 2.36 -6.23 -1.42
N ASP A 66 3.07 -5.18 -1.80
CA ASP A 66 4.24 -5.22 -2.69
C ASP A 66 4.06 -6.06 -3.96
N ASN A 67 3.29 -5.57 -4.95
CA ASN A 67 2.97 -6.27 -6.20
C ASN A 67 2.26 -7.63 -6.04
N ALA A 68 2.00 -8.08 -4.81
CA ALA A 68 1.16 -9.22 -4.52
C ALA A 68 -0.25 -8.79 -4.16
N TYR A 69 -1.22 -9.25 -4.94
CA TYR A 69 -2.62 -8.89 -4.77
C TYR A 69 -3.46 -10.15 -4.64
N THR A 70 -4.39 -10.14 -3.70
CA THR A 70 -5.48 -11.11 -3.63
C THR A 70 -6.77 -10.35 -3.80
N VAL A 71 -7.50 -10.70 -4.84
CA VAL A 71 -8.76 -10.07 -5.20
C VAL A 71 -9.88 -11.07 -5.00
N PHE A 72 -10.93 -10.65 -4.31
CA PHE A 72 -12.19 -11.35 -4.16
C PHE A 72 -13.27 -10.63 -4.95
N TYR A 73 -14.21 -11.39 -5.49
CA TYR A 73 -15.40 -10.86 -6.13
C TYR A 73 -16.51 -11.90 -6.07
N GLU A 74 -17.75 -11.44 -6.10
CA GLU A 74 -18.90 -12.32 -6.33
C GLU A 74 -19.06 -12.55 -7.84
N ASP A 75 -19.23 -13.80 -8.27
CA ASP A 75 -19.59 -14.09 -9.66
C ASP A 75 -21.11 -14.17 -9.80
N ARG A 76 -21.68 -13.13 -10.40
CA ARG A 76 -23.12 -13.00 -10.58
C ARG A 76 -23.72 -14.00 -11.57
N ASN A 77 -22.90 -14.85 -12.20
CA ASN A 77 -23.34 -15.98 -13.02
C ASN A 77 -23.25 -17.33 -12.29
N ASP A 78 -22.65 -17.41 -11.10
CA ASP A 78 -22.55 -18.65 -10.32
C ASP A 78 -23.35 -18.53 -9.02
N GLN A 79 -24.55 -19.13 -9.01
CA GLN A 79 -25.36 -19.33 -7.81
C GLN A 79 -25.41 -20.80 -7.38
N ALA A 80 -24.53 -21.64 -7.96
CA ALA A 80 -24.58 -23.07 -7.71
C ALA A 80 -24.23 -23.36 -6.24
N GLY A 81 -25.17 -24.01 -5.55
CA GLY A 81 -25.05 -24.33 -4.12
C GLY A 81 -25.31 -23.15 -3.18
N CYS A 82 -25.78 -22.01 -3.69
CA CYS A 82 -26.19 -20.90 -2.86
C CYS A 82 -27.66 -21.06 -2.44
N SER A 83 -27.94 -20.99 -1.14
CA SER A 83 -29.27 -21.21 -0.57
C SER A 83 -30.22 -20.03 -0.73
N ASN A 84 -29.67 -18.82 -0.93
CA ASN A 84 -30.43 -17.59 -1.13
C ASN A 84 -30.30 -17.12 -2.59
N LEU A 85 -31.43 -16.85 -3.24
CA LEU A 85 -31.51 -16.41 -4.65
C LEU A 85 -30.84 -15.06 -4.92
N GLU A 86 -30.52 -14.30 -3.87
CA GLU A 86 -29.80 -13.02 -3.97
C GLU A 86 -28.32 -13.11 -3.58
N THR A 87 -27.82 -14.32 -3.29
CA THR A 87 -26.40 -14.57 -3.02
C THR A 87 -25.71 -15.22 -4.21
N TYR A 88 -24.40 -15.00 -4.30
CA TYR A 88 -23.58 -15.47 -5.39
C TYR A 88 -22.31 -16.10 -4.85
N ARG A 89 -21.73 -17.01 -5.63
CA ARG A 89 -20.49 -17.65 -5.26
C ARG A 89 -19.35 -16.62 -5.24
N ILE A 90 -18.58 -16.62 -4.15
CA ILE A 90 -17.37 -15.81 -4.05
C ILE A 90 -16.19 -16.56 -4.70
N TYR A 91 -15.46 -15.84 -5.55
CA TYR A 91 -14.21 -16.27 -6.16
C TYR A 91 -13.07 -15.39 -5.69
N PHE A 92 -11.85 -15.93 -5.75
CA PHE A 92 -10.65 -15.14 -5.58
C PHE A 92 -9.59 -15.43 -6.64
N ASN A 93 -8.70 -14.47 -6.85
CA ASN A 93 -7.53 -14.62 -7.70
C ASN A 93 -6.32 -13.96 -7.04
N GLN A 94 -5.13 -14.50 -7.31
CA GLN A 94 -3.89 -14.04 -6.71
C GLN A 94 -2.82 -13.79 -7.77
N THR A 95 -1.97 -12.82 -7.49
CA THR A 95 -0.78 -12.50 -8.27
C THR A 95 0.34 -12.12 -7.31
N THR A 96 1.58 -12.36 -7.71
CA THR A 96 2.79 -11.86 -7.04
C THR A 96 3.64 -10.99 -7.98
N SER A 97 3.15 -10.71 -9.18
CA SER A 97 3.88 -10.00 -10.24
C SER A 97 3.06 -8.84 -10.80
N GLY A 98 2.29 -8.18 -9.94
CA GLY A 98 1.49 -7.01 -10.33
C GLY A 98 0.12 -7.37 -10.93
N PRO A 99 -0.64 -6.37 -11.38
CA PRO A 99 -2.05 -6.51 -11.75
C PRO A 99 -2.28 -7.30 -13.05
N LEU A 100 -1.21 -7.58 -13.81
CA LEU A 100 -1.25 -8.42 -15.01
C LEU A 100 -0.87 -9.87 -14.75
N GLY A 101 -0.37 -10.17 -13.55
CA GLY A 101 0.15 -11.49 -13.17
C GLY A 101 -0.88 -12.45 -12.58
N PHE A 102 -2.15 -12.08 -12.56
CA PHE A 102 -3.19 -12.96 -12.03
C PHE A 102 -3.27 -14.24 -12.90
N ALA A 103 -3.72 -15.34 -12.29
CA ALA A 103 -3.93 -16.59 -13.03
C ALA A 103 -5.20 -16.49 -13.90
N PRO A 104 -5.21 -16.98 -15.17
CA PRO A 104 -6.38 -16.88 -16.06
C PRO A 104 -7.70 -17.45 -15.47
N ALA A 105 -7.59 -18.42 -14.56
CA ALA A 105 -8.71 -19.00 -13.84
C ALA A 105 -8.70 -18.53 -12.38
N SER A 106 -9.86 -18.07 -11.91
CA SER A 106 -10.08 -17.76 -10.50
C SER A 106 -10.47 -19.01 -9.71
N THR A 107 -10.15 -19.00 -8.42
CA THR A 107 -10.45 -20.10 -7.50
C THR A 107 -11.77 -19.85 -6.78
N LYS A 108 -12.63 -20.88 -6.74
CA LYS A 108 -13.92 -20.87 -6.07
C LYS A 108 -13.73 -21.00 -4.55
N THR A 109 -14.45 -20.20 -3.76
CA THR A 109 -14.55 -20.40 -2.30
C THR A 109 -15.77 -21.26 -1.94
N ASP A 110 -15.91 -21.69 -0.69
CA ASP A 110 -17.15 -22.28 -0.16
C ASP A 110 -18.23 -21.26 0.22
N ILE A 111 -17.99 -19.95 0.02
CA ILE A 111 -18.89 -18.88 0.41
C ILE A 111 -19.91 -18.56 -0.70
N CYS A 112 -21.17 -18.45 -0.28
CA CYS A 112 -22.26 -17.86 -1.06
C CYS A 112 -22.77 -16.62 -0.33
N ASP A 113 -22.42 -15.44 -0.83
CA ASP A 113 -22.74 -14.17 -0.16
C ASP A 113 -22.75 -13.00 -1.17
N THR A 114 -22.98 -11.78 -0.68
CA THR A 114 -22.80 -10.54 -1.42
C THR A 114 -22.04 -9.50 -0.61
N HIS A 115 -21.49 -8.49 -1.28
CA HIS A 115 -20.69 -7.42 -0.64
C HIS A 115 -19.57 -7.99 0.23
N PHE A 116 -18.93 -9.05 -0.28
CA PHE A 116 -17.99 -9.83 0.50
C PHE A 116 -16.64 -9.11 0.60
N ILE A 117 -16.27 -8.68 1.80
CA ILE A 117 -14.99 -8.05 2.09
C ILE A 117 -14.11 -9.00 2.84
N VAL A 118 -12.85 -9.10 2.39
CA VAL A 118 -11.83 -9.89 3.05
C VAL A 118 -10.67 -9.02 3.52
N LYS A 119 -10.21 -9.27 4.74
CA LYS A 119 -8.98 -8.69 5.27
C LYS A 119 -8.07 -9.79 5.81
N ARG A 120 -6.77 -9.66 5.53
CA ARG A 120 -5.72 -10.47 6.15
C ARG A 120 -5.38 -9.91 7.53
N TRP A 121 -6.35 -9.96 8.44
CA TRP A 121 -6.24 -9.47 9.80
C TRP A 121 -6.48 -10.63 10.78
N PRO A 122 -5.44 -11.14 11.45
CA PRO A 122 -5.60 -12.28 12.33
C PRO A 122 -6.63 -12.06 13.44
N ILE A 123 -7.41 -13.09 13.79
CA ILE A 123 -8.36 -13.08 14.90
C ILE A 123 -8.35 -14.41 15.64
N THR A 124 -8.51 -14.35 16.96
CA THR A 124 -8.75 -15.54 17.78
C THR A 124 -10.24 -15.68 18.07
N VAL A 125 -10.84 -16.79 17.67
CA VAL A 125 -12.23 -17.13 17.96
C VAL A 125 -12.26 -18.47 18.71
N GLY A 126 -12.76 -18.44 19.95
CA GLY A 126 -12.63 -19.58 20.86
C GLY A 126 -11.16 -19.90 21.12
N ALA A 127 -10.75 -21.15 20.86
CA ALA A 127 -9.37 -21.62 21.04
C ALA A 127 -8.50 -21.53 19.77
N ALA A 128 -9.05 -21.06 18.64
CA ALA A 128 -8.37 -21.07 17.35
C ALA A 128 -8.04 -19.66 16.86
N THR A 129 -6.86 -19.49 16.26
CA THR A 129 -6.48 -18.27 15.54
C THR A 129 -6.60 -18.47 14.04
N TYR A 130 -7.22 -17.50 13.38
CA TYR A 130 -7.47 -17.46 11.95
C TYR A 130 -6.72 -16.29 11.33
N SER A 131 -6.17 -16.49 10.13
CA SER A 131 -5.36 -15.50 9.40
C SER A 131 -6.20 -14.45 8.68
N TYR A 132 -7.43 -14.81 8.32
CA TYR A 132 -8.33 -14.01 7.50
C TYR A 132 -9.68 -13.80 8.18
N ARG A 133 -10.27 -12.64 7.90
CA ARG A 133 -11.63 -12.27 8.27
C ARG A 133 -12.41 -11.93 7.01
N GLY A 134 -13.68 -12.31 6.99
CA GLY A 134 -14.62 -12.04 5.91
C GLY A 134 -15.93 -11.49 6.45
N TRP A 135 -16.54 -10.53 5.76
CA TRP A 135 -17.87 -10.01 6.08
C TRP A 135 -18.73 -10.01 4.83
N GLY A 136 -19.98 -10.44 4.93
CA GLY A 136 -20.95 -10.48 3.81
C GLY A 136 -22.33 -9.99 4.23
N ALA A 137 -23.19 -9.69 3.26
CA ALA A 137 -24.50 -9.05 3.42
C ALA A 137 -25.72 -9.90 2.98
N GLN A 138 -25.55 -11.19 2.72
CA GLN A 138 -26.57 -12.20 2.39
C GLN A 138 -27.68 -11.73 1.43
N GLY A 139 -27.35 -10.86 0.48
CA GLY A 139 -28.27 -10.28 -0.50
C GLY A 139 -29.20 -9.22 0.09
N ASN A 140 -29.03 -7.96 -0.31
CA ASN A 140 -29.85 -6.76 -0.02
C ASN A 140 -30.86 -6.83 1.17
N ASN A 141 -30.45 -7.35 2.32
CA ASN A 141 -31.33 -7.61 3.46
C ASN A 141 -30.55 -7.42 4.78
N PRO A 142 -31.22 -7.32 5.94
CA PRO A 142 -30.53 -7.03 7.19
C PRO A 142 -29.61 -8.14 7.72
N ASN A 143 -29.64 -9.35 7.15
CA ASN A 143 -28.77 -10.44 7.58
C ASN A 143 -27.35 -10.24 7.06
N HIS A 144 -26.39 -10.31 7.98
CA HIS A 144 -24.98 -10.21 7.66
C HIS A 144 -24.24 -11.41 8.24
N ALA A 145 -23.15 -11.77 7.60
CA ALA A 145 -22.33 -12.92 7.98
C ALA A 145 -20.90 -12.51 8.29
N PHE A 146 -20.32 -13.12 9.33
CA PHE A 146 -18.92 -12.99 9.68
C PHE A 146 -18.23 -14.34 9.52
N TYR A 147 -17.12 -14.33 8.79
CA TYR A 147 -16.36 -15.51 8.42
C TYR A 147 -14.91 -15.38 8.87
N VAL A 148 -14.30 -16.52 9.18
CA VAL A 148 -12.86 -16.61 9.47
C VAL A 148 -12.24 -17.77 8.71
N SER A 149 -10.96 -17.64 8.35
CA SER A 149 -10.23 -18.75 7.76
C SER A 149 -8.70 -18.68 7.91
N ASN A 150 -8.05 -19.82 7.74
CA ASN A 150 -6.61 -19.98 7.55
C ASN A 150 -6.22 -20.36 6.11
N ASN A 151 -7.20 -20.51 5.21
CA ASN A 151 -6.97 -20.68 3.78
C ASN A 151 -8.04 -19.90 3.00
N LEU A 152 -7.79 -19.59 1.73
CA LEU A 152 -8.69 -18.71 0.97
C LEU A 152 -9.89 -19.45 0.35
N VAL A 153 -9.92 -20.79 0.40
CA VAL A 153 -10.93 -21.63 -0.25
C VAL A 153 -12.08 -21.95 0.70
N ASN A 154 -11.77 -22.45 1.89
CA ASN A 154 -12.74 -22.94 2.87
C ASN A 154 -12.83 -21.98 4.04
N TRP A 155 -14.03 -21.54 4.39
CA TRP A 155 -14.29 -20.53 5.39
C TRP A 155 -15.24 -21.03 6.47
N THR A 156 -14.97 -20.64 7.71
CA THR A 156 -15.86 -20.93 8.84
C THR A 156 -16.78 -19.75 9.06
N GLN A 157 -18.10 -19.94 8.90
CA GLN A 157 -19.10 -18.94 9.26
C GLN A 157 -19.27 -18.91 10.78
N ILE A 158 -18.81 -17.82 11.40
CA ILE A 158 -18.90 -17.59 12.86
C ILE A 158 -20.26 -16.99 13.23
N TYR A 159 -20.81 -16.16 12.35
CA TYR A 159 -22.05 -15.45 12.60
C TYR A 159 -22.88 -15.35 11.32
N LEU A 160 -24.20 -15.43 11.49
CA LEU A 160 -25.20 -15.04 10.50
C LEU A 160 -26.43 -14.51 11.23
N GLY A 161 -26.83 -13.28 10.94
CA GLY A 161 -28.04 -12.69 11.51
C GLY A 161 -28.13 -11.19 11.34
N THR A 162 -29.17 -10.60 11.93
CA THR A 162 -29.49 -9.16 11.80
C THR A 162 -28.83 -8.26 12.84
N GLY A 163 -28.17 -8.86 13.83
CA GLY A 163 -27.57 -8.17 14.97
C GLY A 163 -26.13 -7.73 14.79
N MET A 164 -25.57 -7.80 13.57
CA MET A 164 -24.19 -7.38 13.32
C MET A 164 -24.00 -5.87 13.61
N PHE A 165 -25.03 -5.06 13.34
CA PHE A 165 -25.00 -3.61 13.50
C PHE A 165 -25.94 -3.18 14.63
N SER A 166 -25.35 -2.65 15.70
CA SER A 166 -26.06 -2.01 16.81
C SER A 166 -26.14 -0.50 16.60
N ASP A 167 -27.25 0.11 17.02
CA ASP A 167 -27.45 1.57 16.94
C ASP A 167 -27.96 2.14 18.28
N PRO A 168 -27.15 2.10 19.35
CA PRO A 168 -27.53 2.67 20.64
C PRO A 168 -27.69 4.20 20.59
N GLY A 169 -27.09 4.86 19.60
CA GLY A 169 -27.16 6.31 19.40
C GLY A 169 -28.39 6.78 18.63
N GLY A 170 -29.19 5.87 18.07
CA GLY A 170 -30.34 6.21 17.23
C GLY A 170 -29.96 6.90 15.91
N VAL A 171 -28.73 6.68 15.43
CA VAL A 171 -28.16 7.30 14.22
C VAL A 171 -28.90 6.85 12.95
N LEU A 172 -29.38 5.61 12.91
CA LEU A 172 -30.11 5.07 11.77
C LEU A 172 -31.51 5.71 11.64
N ALA A 173 -32.09 6.21 12.73
CA ALA A 173 -33.39 6.87 12.75
C ALA A 173 -34.50 6.08 12.01
N GLY A 174 -34.55 4.75 12.23
CA GLY A 174 -35.51 3.83 11.60
C GLY A 174 -35.06 3.24 10.26
N ASP A 175 -33.85 3.55 9.79
CA ASP A 175 -33.20 2.88 8.66
C ASP A 175 -32.53 1.56 9.08
N SER A 176 -32.09 0.76 8.11
CA SER A 176 -31.39 -0.52 8.34
C SER A 176 -30.26 -0.72 7.34
N ILE A 177 -29.13 -1.26 7.80
CA ILE A 177 -28.01 -1.65 6.94
C ILE A 177 -28.42 -2.89 6.12
N LEU A 178 -28.30 -2.85 4.79
CA LEU A 178 -28.68 -3.95 3.88
C LEU A 178 -27.55 -4.46 3.00
N TYR A 179 -26.62 -3.57 2.63
CA TYR A 179 -25.54 -3.87 1.69
C TYR A 179 -24.21 -4.14 2.43
N GLY A 180 -24.28 -4.35 3.76
CA GLY A 180 -23.13 -4.61 4.61
C GLY A 180 -22.04 -3.56 4.50
N PHE A 181 -20.80 -4.05 4.44
CA PHE A 181 -19.63 -3.21 4.32
C PHE A 181 -19.30 -2.94 2.85
N HIS A 182 -18.89 -1.71 2.56
CA HIS A 182 -18.22 -1.35 1.32
C HIS A 182 -16.71 -1.40 1.46
N ASP A 183 -16.19 -1.05 2.63
CA ASP A 183 -14.82 -1.42 3.05
C ASP A 183 -14.65 -1.22 4.56
N ILE A 184 -13.53 -1.73 5.08
CA ILE A 184 -13.12 -1.62 6.48
C ILE A 184 -11.65 -1.20 6.55
N VAL A 185 -11.34 -0.27 7.45
CA VAL A 185 -9.98 0.17 7.79
C VAL A 185 -9.71 -0.01 9.28
N LYS A 186 -8.42 -0.02 9.64
CA LYS A 186 -7.99 0.02 11.03
C LYS A 186 -7.39 1.40 11.33
N LEU A 187 -7.88 2.06 12.36
CA LEU A 187 -7.41 3.38 12.80
C LEU A 187 -7.45 3.43 14.32
N ASN A 188 -6.36 3.87 14.95
CA ASN A 188 -6.23 3.95 16.41
C ASN A 188 -6.62 2.65 17.13
N ASN A 189 -6.13 1.52 16.60
CA ASN A 189 -6.48 0.15 17.03
C ASN A 189 -7.93 -0.28 16.85
N ASN A 190 -8.82 0.60 16.42
CA ASN A 190 -10.22 0.30 16.17
C ASN A 190 -10.47 -0.03 14.70
N TYR A 191 -11.52 -0.82 14.46
CA TYR A 191 -11.98 -1.18 13.14
C TYR A 191 -13.13 -0.28 12.74
N ILE A 192 -13.03 0.35 11.57
CA ILE A 192 -13.98 1.34 11.10
C ILE A 192 -14.43 0.95 9.69
N GLY A 193 -15.74 0.77 9.51
CA GLY A 193 -16.36 0.34 8.28
C GLY A 193 -17.27 1.40 7.69
N PHE A 194 -17.30 1.50 6.35
CA PHE A 194 -18.37 2.21 5.64
C PHE A 194 -19.46 1.21 5.27
N VAL A 195 -20.69 1.50 5.68
CA VAL A 195 -21.85 0.63 5.44
C VAL A 195 -22.97 1.39 4.76
N GLU A 196 -23.78 0.68 3.98
CA GLU A 196 -24.90 1.27 3.24
C GLU A 196 -26.25 0.71 3.70
N SER A 197 -27.22 1.62 3.82
CA SER A 197 -28.56 1.31 4.25
C SER A 197 -29.57 1.10 3.12
N ALA A 198 -30.76 0.64 3.51
CA ALA A 198 -31.92 0.51 2.62
C ALA A 198 -32.28 1.83 1.92
N GLY A 199 -32.13 2.95 2.63
CA GLY A 199 -32.40 4.29 2.11
C GLY A 199 -31.32 4.86 1.19
N GLY A 200 -30.29 4.08 0.81
CA GLY A 200 -29.16 4.55 0.02
C GLY A 200 -28.29 5.56 0.79
N ARG A 201 -28.29 5.49 2.11
CA ARG A 201 -27.48 6.36 2.98
C ARG A 201 -26.22 5.62 3.40
N THR A 202 -25.20 6.40 3.73
CA THR A 202 -23.89 5.86 4.10
C THR A 202 -23.58 6.19 5.55
N TYR A 203 -23.19 5.17 6.29
CA TYR A 203 -22.88 5.26 7.70
C TYR A 203 -21.46 4.77 7.98
N ILE A 204 -20.88 5.29 9.06
CA ILE A 204 -19.68 4.73 9.66
C ILE A 204 -20.10 3.78 10.79
N ALA A 205 -19.67 2.53 10.66
CA ALA A 205 -19.75 1.51 11.68
C ALA A 205 -18.38 1.34 12.35
N TRP A 206 -18.38 1.00 13.63
CA TRP A 206 -17.18 0.91 14.46
C TRP A 206 -17.17 -0.40 15.25
N SER A 207 -16.00 -1.00 15.43
CA SER A 207 -15.82 -2.22 16.23
C SER A 207 -14.44 -2.23 16.91
N ASP A 208 -14.41 -2.66 18.17
CA ASP A 208 -13.16 -2.90 18.92
C ASP A 208 -12.37 -4.06 18.32
N ASN A 209 -13.08 -5.13 17.95
CA ASN A 209 -12.47 -6.40 17.61
C ASN A 209 -12.47 -6.68 16.12
N GLY A 210 -13.27 -5.97 15.32
CA GLY A 210 -13.47 -6.24 13.90
C GLY A 210 -13.99 -7.66 13.69
N ASP A 211 -15.03 -8.03 14.44
CA ASP A 211 -15.70 -9.32 14.41
C ASP A 211 -17.14 -9.15 13.90
N GLN A 212 -18.13 -9.81 14.51
CA GLN A 212 -19.54 -9.60 14.23
C GLN A 212 -20.18 -8.44 14.99
N ASN A 213 -19.48 -7.76 15.90
CA ASN A 213 -20.06 -6.74 16.77
C ASN A 213 -19.66 -5.35 16.29
N TRP A 214 -20.61 -4.64 15.67
CA TRP A 214 -20.40 -3.29 15.17
C TRP A 214 -21.42 -2.31 15.74
N THR A 215 -20.99 -1.07 15.93
CA THR A 215 -21.84 0.03 16.40
C THR A 215 -21.86 1.13 15.35
N ILE A 216 -23.05 1.56 14.95
CA ILE A 216 -23.23 2.72 14.07
C ILE A 216 -22.88 3.98 14.85
N LYS A 217 -21.99 4.80 14.28
CA LYS A 217 -21.45 6.00 14.94
C LYS A 217 -21.87 7.29 14.27
N ALA A 218 -21.95 7.31 12.94
CA ALA A 218 -22.13 8.54 12.20
C ALA A 218 -22.78 8.29 10.85
N GLN A 219 -23.60 9.23 10.39
CA GLN A 219 -24.10 9.25 9.02
C GLN A 219 -23.28 10.24 8.20
N VAL A 220 -22.54 9.75 7.21
CA VAL A 220 -21.58 10.56 6.43
C VAL A 220 -22.05 10.94 5.04
N GLY A 221 -23.17 10.37 4.60
CA GLY A 221 -23.87 10.85 3.42
C GLY A 221 -25.32 10.41 3.36
N GLY A 222 -26.08 11.16 2.59
CA GLY A 222 -27.54 11.10 2.57
C GLY A 222 -28.16 12.49 2.41
N ALA A 223 -29.45 12.59 2.08
CA ALA A 223 -30.20 13.85 1.94
C ALA A 223 -31.01 14.22 3.20
N VAL A 224 -30.74 13.55 4.33
CA VAL A 224 -31.38 13.88 5.62
C VAL A 224 -30.49 14.80 6.43
N ALA A 225 -31.11 15.62 7.27
CA ALA A 225 -30.39 16.50 8.20
C ALA A 225 -29.46 15.68 9.10
N GLY A 226 -28.20 16.12 9.20
CA GLY A 226 -27.15 15.42 9.95
C GLY A 226 -26.30 14.45 9.10
N ALA A 227 -26.66 14.20 7.84
CA ALA A 227 -25.75 13.58 6.90
C ALA A 227 -24.52 14.49 6.69
N GLY A 228 -23.33 13.90 6.65
CA GLY A 228 -22.09 14.60 6.27
C GLY A 228 -22.24 15.34 4.93
N PRO A 229 -21.27 16.20 4.57
CA PRO A 229 -21.44 17.12 3.45
C PRO A 229 -21.39 16.42 2.07
N LEU A 230 -21.29 15.09 2.03
CA LEU A 230 -21.40 14.27 0.83
C LEU A 230 -22.87 14.05 0.47
N ASN A 231 -23.31 14.59 -0.67
CA ASN A 231 -24.64 14.27 -1.21
C ASN A 231 -24.55 12.96 -2.02
N LEU A 232 -24.88 11.85 -1.36
CA LEU A 232 -24.83 10.49 -1.92
C LEU A 232 -26.22 9.97 -2.33
N TYR A 233 -27.24 10.83 -2.38
CA TYR A 233 -28.62 10.37 -2.52
C TYR A 233 -28.93 9.83 -3.91
N PHE A 234 -29.70 8.75 -3.92
CA PHE A 234 -30.26 8.14 -5.12
C PHE A 234 -31.78 8.29 -5.11
N PHE A 235 -32.35 9.28 -5.80
CA PHE A 235 -33.73 9.28 -6.32
C PHE A 235 -33.94 10.46 -7.32
N ALA A 236 -34.79 10.24 -8.34
CA ALA A 236 -35.21 11.21 -9.38
C ALA A 236 -34.29 11.47 -10.58
N GLY A 237 -33.52 10.46 -11.05
CA GLY A 237 -32.81 10.55 -12.33
C GLY A 237 -31.59 11.48 -12.33
N ILE A 238 -31.20 11.98 -11.16
CA ILE A 238 -29.93 12.69 -10.96
C ILE A 238 -28.89 11.67 -10.48
N GLY A 239 -27.85 11.47 -11.27
CA GLY A 239 -26.85 10.40 -11.08
C GLY A 239 -25.81 10.70 -10.01
N GLY A 240 -26.23 10.75 -8.74
CA GLY A 240 -25.31 10.92 -7.60
C GLY A 240 -24.39 9.70 -7.37
N PRO A 241 -23.22 9.90 -6.73
CA PRO A 241 -22.37 8.80 -6.22
C PRO A 241 -23.13 7.93 -5.23
N ILE A 242 -23.16 6.62 -5.47
CA ILE A 242 -23.60 5.63 -4.49
C ILE A 242 -22.38 5.11 -3.72
N PRO A 243 -22.53 4.77 -2.42
CA PRO A 243 -21.48 4.06 -1.68
C PRO A 243 -21.20 2.76 -2.40
N THR A 244 -20.04 2.69 -3.03
CA THR A 244 -19.49 1.56 -3.78
C THR A 244 -18.01 1.83 -3.91
N GLY A 245 -17.20 0.79 -3.95
CA GLY A 245 -15.75 0.90 -3.95
C GLY A 245 -15.16 0.85 -2.55
N ASN A 246 -13.85 1.06 -2.44
CA ASN A 246 -13.11 0.78 -1.23
C ASN A 246 -12.56 2.03 -0.50
N PHE A 247 -12.08 1.82 0.73
CA PHE A 247 -11.33 2.82 1.48
C PHE A 247 -9.92 2.96 0.91
N VAL A 248 -9.51 4.22 0.86
CA VAL A 248 -8.18 4.64 0.46
C VAL A 248 -7.47 5.08 1.73
N VAL A 249 -6.55 4.24 2.21
CA VAL A 249 -5.60 4.60 3.27
C VAL A 249 -4.21 4.48 2.66
N MET A 250 -3.63 5.60 2.29
CA MET A 250 -2.35 5.64 1.59
C MET A 250 -1.51 6.81 2.05
N GLN A 251 -0.20 6.73 1.83
CA GLN A 251 0.69 7.88 1.94
C GLN A 251 0.84 8.47 0.55
N THR A 252 0.53 9.75 0.38
CA THR A 252 0.85 10.49 -0.85
C THR A 252 1.79 11.62 -0.48
N SER A 253 3.00 11.64 -1.05
CA SER A 253 3.99 12.69 -0.79
C SER A 253 4.26 12.92 0.71
N GLY A 254 4.29 11.85 1.51
CA GLY A 254 4.54 11.91 2.96
C GLY A 254 3.33 12.29 3.82
N GLN A 255 2.12 12.39 3.25
CA GLN A 255 0.89 12.63 4.00
C GLN A 255 -0.05 11.42 3.96
N THR A 256 -0.56 11.03 5.13
CA THR A 256 -1.59 9.99 5.25
C THR A 256 -2.89 10.54 4.66
N VAL A 257 -3.48 9.84 3.71
CA VAL A 257 -4.79 10.15 3.15
C VAL A 257 -5.79 9.15 3.68
N TYR A 258 -6.88 9.65 4.25
CA TYR A 258 -8.08 8.85 4.53
C TYR A 258 -9.14 9.25 3.50
N GLY A 259 -9.52 8.32 2.62
CA GLY A 259 -10.51 8.57 1.59
C GLY A 259 -11.36 7.36 1.27
N LYS A 260 -12.38 7.57 0.46
CA LYS A 260 -13.32 6.55 0.02
C LYS A 260 -13.65 6.79 -1.46
N LEU A 261 -13.43 5.78 -2.31
CA LEU A 261 -13.95 5.82 -3.68
C LEU A 261 -15.45 5.61 -3.66
N MET A 262 -16.15 6.31 -4.56
CA MET A 262 -17.61 6.29 -4.70
C MET A 262 -17.97 6.32 -6.18
N ILE A 263 -18.87 5.45 -6.66
CA ILE A 263 -19.21 5.37 -8.08
C ILE A 263 -20.61 5.97 -8.30
N PRO A 264 -20.80 6.89 -9.27
CA PRO A 264 -22.12 7.41 -9.61
C PRO A 264 -23.05 6.33 -10.14
N SER A 265 -24.35 6.52 -9.93
CA SER A 265 -25.35 5.56 -10.41
C SER A 265 -25.33 5.37 -11.94
N ASP A 266 -24.87 6.37 -12.69
CA ASP A 266 -24.66 6.31 -14.14
C ASP A 266 -23.41 5.52 -14.55
N ARG A 267 -22.61 5.04 -13.59
CA ARG A 267 -21.40 4.21 -13.76
C ARG A 267 -20.33 4.85 -14.64
N SER A 268 -20.36 6.18 -14.73
CA SER A 268 -19.52 6.97 -15.63
C SER A 268 -18.11 7.27 -15.10
N GLY A 269 -17.76 6.79 -13.90
CA GLY A 269 -16.51 7.12 -13.24
C GLY A 269 -16.41 6.60 -11.82
N ALA A 270 -15.46 7.14 -11.07
CA ALA A 270 -15.41 7.09 -9.61
C ALA A 270 -15.01 8.48 -9.09
N TYR A 271 -15.55 8.87 -7.94
CA TYR A 271 -15.21 10.08 -7.19
C TYR A 271 -14.48 9.67 -5.91
N LEU A 272 -13.59 10.54 -5.44
CA LEU A 272 -12.88 10.35 -4.19
C LEU A 272 -13.42 11.33 -3.14
N ALA A 273 -14.01 10.79 -2.08
CA ALA A 273 -14.24 11.52 -0.84
C ALA A 273 -12.98 11.41 0.04
N ILE A 274 -12.63 12.47 0.76
CA ILE A 274 -11.45 12.56 1.62
C ILE A 274 -11.81 13.14 2.99
N ASN A 275 -11.11 12.67 4.01
CA ASN A 275 -11.13 13.24 5.35
C ASN A 275 -9.78 13.89 5.65
N ARG A 276 -9.65 15.17 5.26
CA ARG A 276 -8.40 15.94 5.43
C ARG A 276 -8.08 16.18 6.91
N ALA A 277 -9.10 16.34 7.75
CA ALA A 277 -8.90 16.53 9.18
C ALA A 277 -8.26 15.29 9.84
N ALA A 278 -8.72 14.09 9.47
CA ALA A 278 -8.10 12.84 9.94
C ALA A 278 -6.67 12.69 9.42
N ALA A 279 -6.43 13.07 8.16
CA ALA A 279 -5.10 13.05 7.53
C ALA A 279 -4.08 13.97 8.23
N GLN A 280 -4.54 15.13 8.71
CA GLN A 280 -3.73 16.17 9.34
C GLN A 280 -3.68 16.05 10.87
N ALA A 281 -4.34 15.04 11.44
CA ALA A 281 -4.42 14.90 12.89
C ALA A 281 -3.06 14.54 13.49
N ALA A 282 -2.72 15.20 14.60
CA ALA A 282 -1.43 15.02 15.27
C ALA A 282 -1.27 13.66 15.98
N THR A 283 -2.37 12.94 16.24
CA THR A 283 -2.35 11.63 16.89
C THR A 283 -3.37 10.69 16.27
N PRO A 284 -3.19 9.35 16.37
CA PRO A 284 -4.20 8.39 15.91
C PRO A 284 -5.57 8.58 16.53
N ALA A 285 -5.66 8.94 17.82
CA ALA A 285 -6.93 9.20 18.49
C ALA A 285 -7.66 10.45 17.95
N LEU A 286 -6.91 11.51 17.65
CA LEU A 286 -7.47 12.69 16.98
C LEU A 286 -7.86 12.37 15.54
N ALA A 287 -7.08 11.52 14.85
CA ALA A 287 -7.41 11.05 13.50
C ALA A 287 -8.72 10.27 13.50
N GLU A 288 -8.93 9.36 14.45
CA GLU A 288 -10.18 8.62 14.63
C GLU A 288 -11.35 9.56 14.92
N THR A 289 -11.18 10.50 15.85
CA THR A 289 -12.21 11.50 16.18
C THR A 289 -12.60 12.31 14.95
N ALA A 290 -11.62 12.75 14.16
CA ALA A 290 -11.84 13.48 12.93
C ALA A 290 -12.47 12.60 11.83
N PHE A 291 -12.11 11.32 11.78
CA PHE A 291 -12.67 10.34 10.85
C PHE A 291 -14.17 10.11 11.10
N LEU A 292 -14.56 10.00 12.37
CA LEU A 292 -15.95 9.76 12.78
C LEU A 292 -16.85 10.99 12.61
N ASN A 293 -16.29 12.20 12.51
CA ASN A 293 -17.08 13.42 12.32
C ASN A 293 -17.56 13.53 10.86
N PRO A 294 -18.88 13.48 10.59
CA PRO A 294 -19.40 13.60 9.24
C PRO A 294 -18.97 14.87 8.52
N ALA A 295 -18.85 15.99 9.23
CA ALA A 295 -18.50 17.29 8.66
C ALA A 295 -17.12 17.32 8.00
N ASN A 296 -16.24 16.37 8.32
CA ASN A 296 -14.88 16.31 7.81
C ASN A 296 -14.74 15.58 6.46
N TRP A 297 -15.81 14.94 5.98
CA TRP A 297 -15.79 14.18 4.72
C TRP A 297 -16.22 15.04 3.55
N THR A 298 -15.27 15.54 2.76
CA THR A 298 -15.53 16.35 1.57
C THR A 298 -15.07 15.64 0.30
N TRP A 299 -15.45 16.14 -0.87
CA TRP A 299 -14.88 15.65 -2.13
C TRP A 299 -13.40 16.04 -2.23
N ARG A 300 -12.65 15.32 -3.07
CA ARG A 300 -11.21 15.53 -3.28
C ARG A 300 -10.83 17.00 -3.53
N ASP A 301 -11.65 17.68 -4.31
CA ASP A 301 -11.52 19.10 -4.68
C ASP A 301 -11.91 20.08 -3.54
N GLY A 302 -12.29 19.56 -2.38
CA GLY A 302 -12.74 20.34 -1.22
C GLY A 302 -14.23 20.72 -1.25
N THR A 303 -14.96 20.34 -2.29
CA THR A 303 -16.38 20.69 -2.42
C THR A 303 -17.27 19.81 -1.55
N THR A 304 -18.49 20.29 -1.31
CA THR A 304 -19.59 19.59 -0.65
C THR A 304 -20.75 19.43 -1.62
N GLY A 305 -21.69 18.52 -1.36
CA GLY A 305 -22.85 18.31 -2.22
C GLY A 305 -22.60 17.25 -3.30
N LEU A 306 -23.15 17.44 -4.50
CA LEU A 306 -22.91 16.55 -5.64
C LEU A 306 -21.63 17.00 -6.37
N PRO A 307 -20.64 16.12 -6.60
CA PRO A 307 -19.41 16.48 -7.27
C PRO A 307 -19.65 16.69 -8.78
N GLY A 308 -18.94 17.66 -9.37
CA GLY A 308 -18.97 17.90 -10.82
C GLY A 308 -18.28 16.78 -11.61
N ALA A 309 -18.76 16.50 -12.82
CA ALA A 309 -18.24 15.42 -13.66
C ALA A 309 -16.73 15.53 -14.00
N SER A 310 -16.17 16.74 -13.99
CA SER A 310 -14.74 16.98 -14.19
C SER A 310 -13.86 16.50 -13.02
N ASN A 311 -14.46 16.23 -11.85
CA ASN A 311 -13.74 15.95 -10.60
C ASN A 311 -13.66 14.45 -10.29
N ARG A 312 -13.93 13.62 -11.29
CA ARG A 312 -13.78 12.17 -11.20
C ARG A 312 -12.31 11.80 -10.96
N ALA A 313 -12.09 10.87 -10.04
CA ALA A 313 -10.80 10.24 -9.80
C ALA A 313 -10.48 9.19 -10.87
N LEU A 314 -11.51 8.54 -11.43
CA LEU A 314 -11.42 7.63 -12.57
C LEU A 314 -12.59 7.89 -13.50
N THR A 315 -12.37 7.85 -14.81
CA THR A 315 -13.40 8.14 -15.82
C THR A 315 -13.76 6.88 -16.59
N GLY A 316 -15.05 6.51 -16.53
CA GLY A 316 -15.60 5.50 -17.43
C GLY A 316 -15.68 6.04 -18.85
N THR A 317 -15.28 5.22 -19.81
CA THR A 317 -15.12 5.59 -21.23
C THR A 317 -16.20 4.97 -22.12
N PHE A 318 -17.33 4.54 -21.55
CA PHE A 318 -18.37 3.79 -22.24
C PHE A 318 -18.94 4.52 -23.47
N SER A 319 -19.19 5.83 -23.38
CA SER A 319 -19.72 6.64 -24.49
C SER A 319 -18.76 6.73 -25.69
N THR A 320 -17.48 6.44 -25.48
CA THR A 320 -16.43 6.43 -26.52
C THR A 320 -16.00 4.99 -26.86
N GLY A 321 -16.84 3.99 -26.60
CA GLY A 321 -16.57 2.59 -26.92
C GLY A 321 -15.68 1.85 -25.90
N GLY A 322 -15.46 2.43 -24.72
CA GLY A 322 -14.69 1.83 -23.64
C GLY A 322 -15.56 1.06 -22.64
N HIS A 323 -15.60 1.49 -21.37
CA HIS A 323 -16.30 0.74 -20.31
C HIS A 323 -17.00 1.62 -19.26
N THR A 324 -17.89 1.00 -18.48
CA THR A 324 -18.49 1.55 -17.25
C THR A 324 -17.78 1.00 -16.02
N ILE A 325 -17.72 1.77 -14.93
CA ILE A 325 -17.13 1.33 -13.66
C ILE A 325 -18.24 0.90 -12.72
N GLN A 326 -18.15 -0.33 -12.19
CA GLN A 326 -19.20 -0.94 -11.35
C GLN A 326 -18.82 -0.96 -9.88
N GLU A 327 -17.58 -1.31 -9.57
CA GLU A 327 -17.05 -1.45 -8.20
C GLU A 327 -15.53 -1.34 -8.27
N ALA A 328 -14.88 -0.80 -7.24
CA ALA A 328 -13.46 -0.45 -7.30
C ALA A 328 -12.73 -0.75 -5.99
N TRP A 329 -11.56 -1.38 -6.11
CA TRP A 329 -10.65 -1.66 -5.04
C TRP A 329 -9.27 -1.10 -5.35
N VAL A 330 -8.85 -0.13 -4.54
CA VAL A 330 -7.50 0.40 -4.47
C VAL A 330 -6.64 -0.56 -3.67
N THR A 331 -5.55 -1.01 -4.27
CA THR A 331 -4.59 -1.89 -3.62
C THR A 331 -4.00 -1.17 -2.39
N PRO A 332 -4.00 -1.81 -1.21
CA PRO A 332 -3.24 -1.30 -0.09
C PRO A 332 -1.77 -1.39 -0.46
N LEU A 333 -1.12 -0.24 -0.54
CA LEU A 333 0.31 -0.15 -0.76
C LEU A 333 1.05 -0.34 0.56
N SER A 334 1.93 -1.32 0.61
CA SER A 334 3.03 -1.39 1.59
C SER A 334 4.11 -0.36 1.35
N ASN A 335 4.25 0.08 0.10
CA ASN A 335 5.23 1.07 -0.30
C ASN A 335 4.55 2.44 -0.46
N PRO A 336 4.81 3.40 0.45
CA PRO A 336 4.22 4.74 0.40
C PRO A 336 4.71 5.59 -0.79
N VAL A 337 5.67 5.09 -1.58
CA VAL A 337 6.30 5.77 -2.71
C VAL A 337 5.87 5.15 -4.06
N GLN A 338 5.20 4.00 -4.06
CA GLN A 338 4.62 3.45 -5.29
C GLN A 338 3.22 4.01 -5.51
N ASP A 339 2.83 4.12 -6.77
CA ASP A 339 1.48 4.57 -7.10
C ASP A 339 0.45 3.47 -6.80
N PRO A 340 -0.71 3.83 -6.24
CA PRO A 340 -1.76 2.86 -5.96
C PRO A 340 -2.34 2.34 -7.27
N VAL A 341 -2.59 1.04 -7.32
CA VAL A 341 -3.33 0.41 -8.41
C VAL A 341 -4.79 0.32 -7.99
N THR A 342 -5.70 0.84 -8.80
CA THR A 342 -7.12 0.54 -8.65
C THR A 342 -7.48 -0.58 -9.59
N LEU A 343 -7.98 -1.67 -9.02
CA LEU A 343 -8.70 -2.69 -9.76
C LEU A 343 -10.19 -2.36 -9.70
N TYR A 344 -10.89 -2.49 -10.80
CA TYR A 344 -12.32 -2.20 -10.82
C TYR A 344 -13.06 -3.22 -11.65
N THR A 345 -14.30 -3.52 -11.29
CA THR A 345 -15.20 -4.32 -12.14
C THR A 345 -15.87 -3.41 -13.14
N ALA A 346 -16.05 -3.89 -14.38
CA ALA A 346 -16.54 -3.08 -15.48
C ALA A 346 -17.40 -3.86 -16.47
N ASN A 347 -18.35 -3.14 -17.08
CA ASN A 347 -19.00 -3.59 -18.31
C ASN A 347 -18.39 -2.84 -19.49
N TYR A 348 -17.83 -3.57 -20.44
CA TYR A 348 -17.16 -3.05 -21.63
C TYR A 348 -18.16 -2.95 -22.79
N ALA A 349 -17.96 -1.96 -23.66
CA ALA A 349 -18.80 -1.73 -24.84
C ALA A 349 -18.72 -2.89 -25.84
N SER A 350 -17.65 -3.70 -25.79
CA SER A 350 -17.53 -4.97 -26.50
C SER A 350 -18.53 -6.04 -26.03
N GLY A 351 -19.28 -5.80 -24.95
CA GLY A 351 -20.17 -6.75 -24.30
C GLY A 351 -19.48 -7.58 -23.21
N ALA A 352 -18.15 -7.49 -23.09
CA ALA A 352 -17.39 -8.17 -22.04
C ALA A 352 -17.71 -7.60 -20.65
N ARG A 353 -17.66 -8.47 -19.64
CA ARG A 353 -17.72 -8.09 -18.21
C ARG A 353 -16.49 -8.66 -17.54
N GLY A 354 -15.79 -7.85 -16.76
CA GLY A 354 -14.50 -8.28 -16.21
C GLY A 354 -13.90 -7.26 -15.26
N VAL A 355 -12.63 -7.48 -14.91
CA VAL A 355 -11.85 -6.56 -14.08
C VAL A 355 -10.98 -5.71 -15.00
N GLY A 356 -11.00 -4.39 -14.80
CA GLY A 356 -10.04 -3.46 -15.36
C GLY A 356 -9.06 -2.96 -14.30
N CYS A 357 -8.07 -2.19 -14.73
CA CYS A 357 -7.16 -1.53 -13.82
C CYS A 357 -6.74 -0.13 -14.26
N ALA A 358 -6.50 0.71 -13.26
CA ALA A 358 -6.07 2.09 -13.36
C ALA A 358 -4.88 2.33 -12.41
N ALA A 359 -3.85 3.03 -12.86
CA ALA A 359 -2.68 3.41 -12.06
C ALA A 359 -2.04 4.69 -12.60
N ALA A 360 -1.17 5.35 -11.83
CA ALA A 360 -0.55 6.60 -12.26
C ALA A 360 0.48 6.42 -13.39
N ASN A 361 1.10 5.23 -13.46
CA ASN A 361 2.20 4.90 -14.36
C ASN A 361 1.82 3.73 -15.30
N SER A 362 2.80 3.07 -15.91
CA SER A 362 2.57 1.93 -16.81
C SER A 362 2.40 0.56 -16.12
N GLN A 363 2.20 0.50 -14.80
CA GLN A 363 2.03 -0.74 -14.01
C GLN A 363 0.93 -1.68 -14.51
N CYS A 364 0.00 -1.16 -15.31
CA CYS A 364 -1.10 -1.90 -15.91
C CYS A 364 -1.03 -1.99 -17.45
N ARG A 365 0.08 -1.60 -18.09
CA ARG A 365 0.21 -1.72 -19.55
C ARG A 365 0.44 -3.17 -19.96
N VAL A 366 -0.48 -3.71 -20.74
CA VAL A 366 -0.24 -4.92 -21.55
C VAL A 366 0.85 -4.59 -22.56
N ILE A 367 2.06 -5.07 -22.35
CA ILE A 367 3.08 -5.08 -23.40
C ILE A 367 2.54 -6.05 -24.46
N VAL A 368 2.18 -5.52 -25.64
CA VAL A 368 1.91 -6.37 -26.81
C VAL A 368 3.18 -7.17 -27.08
N ILE A 369 3.14 -8.48 -26.81
CA ILE A 369 4.21 -9.39 -27.18
C ILE A 369 4.17 -9.51 -28.71
N LEU A 370 4.97 -8.72 -29.40
CA LEU A 370 5.32 -9.03 -30.79
C LEU A 370 6.16 -10.32 -30.79
N PRO A 371 6.00 -11.20 -31.80
CA PRO A 371 6.76 -12.45 -31.86
C PRO A 371 8.27 -12.16 -31.84
N PRO A 372 9.08 -12.99 -31.14
CA PRO A 372 10.50 -12.73 -30.96
C PRO A 372 11.22 -12.78 -32.30
N THR A 373 11.99 -11.72 -32.59
CA THR A 373 13.06 -11.78 -33.58
C THR A 373 14.11 -12.80 -33.12
N PRO A 374 14.69 -13.60 -34.03
CA PRO A 374 15.69 -14.59 -33.65
C PRO A 374 16.95 -13.89 -33.09
N PRO A 375 17.56 -14.43 -32.02
CA PRO A 375 18.67 -13.78 -31.35
C PRO A 375 19.96 -13.81 -32.20
N PRO A 376 20.80 -12.76 -32.13
CA PRO A 376 22.16 -12.78 -32.68
C PRO A 376 23.06 -13.77 -31.91
N PRO A 377 24.15 -14.25 -32.53
CA PRO A 377 24.99 -15.32 -31.98
C PRO A 377 25.74 -14.89 -30.71
N PRO A 378 26.08 -15.85 -29.81
CA PRO A 378 26.62 -15.54 -28.50
C PRO A 378 28.13 -15.30 -28.53
N THR A 379 28.60 -14.28 -27.79
CA THR A 379 30.00 -14.11 -27.35
C THR A 379 30.04 -13.28 -26.05
N PRO A 380 31.09 -13.37 -25.22
CA PRO A 380 31.32 -14.40 -24.21
C PRO A 380 31.09 -13.92 -22.76
N ILE A 381 30.38 -14.77 -22.00
CA ILE A 381 30.47 -15.10 -20.55
C ILE A 381 30.85 -13.97 -19.55
N SER A 382 29.81 -13.33 -19.00
CA SER A 382 29.81 -12.78 -17.63
C SER A 382 29.57 -13.94 -16.63
N PRO A 383 30.11 -13.91 -15.39
CA PRO A 383 30.06 -15.06 -14.48
C PRO A 383 28.63 -15.56 -14.27
N GLN A 384 28.40 -16.78 -14.73
CA GLN A 384 27.18 -17.54 -14.52
C GLN A 384 27.03 -17.87 -13.03
N GLU A 385 25.93 -17.44 -12.41
CA GLU A 385 25.47 -18.02 -11.14
C GLU A 385 24.06 -18.64 -11.34
N PRO A 386 23.84 -19.87 -10.82
CA PRO A 386 22.54 -20.53 -10.81
C PRO A 386 21.54 -19.74 -9.95
N GLY A 387 20.27 -19.76 -10.32
CA GLY A 387 19.21 -19.00 -9.65
C GLY A 387 19.15 -19.23 -8.14
N GLY A 388 19.58 -18.22 -7.38
CA GLY A 388 19.31 -18.05 -5.95
C GLY A 388 18.43 -16.82 -5.75
N PHE A 389 17.50 -16.89 -4.79
CA PHE A 389 16.59 -15.79 -4.46
C PHE A 389 17.35 -14.59 -3.84
N ILE A 390 18.55 -14.78 -3.29
CA ILE A 390 19.38 -13.72 -2.68
C ILE A 390 20.44 -13.22 -3.68
N PRO A 391 20.55 -11.90 -3.94
CA PRO A 391 21.49 -11.36 -4.92
C PRO A 391 22.96 -11.70 -4.62
N VAL A 392 23.76 -11.80 -5.67
CA VAL A 392 25.21 -12.01 -5.57
C VAL A 392 25.88 -10.66 -5.28
N THR A 393 26.36 -10.47 -4.07
CA THR A 393 26.91 -9.19 -3.62
C THR A 393 28.43 -9.21 -3.49
N GLY A 394 29.12 -10.06 -4.22
CA GLY A 394 30.58 -10.15 -4.13
C GLY A 394 31.21 -10.29 -5.49
N PHE A 395 32.20 -9.44 -5.78
CA PHE A 395 33.14 -9.64 -6.87
C PHE A 395 34.31 -10.52 -6.41
N ALA A 396 35.13 -10.96 -7.35
CA ALA A 396 36.36 -11.67 -7.06
C ALA A 396 37.32 -10.78 -6.24
N PRO A 397 37.78 -11.21 -5.05
CA PRO A 397 38.72 -10.43 -4.25
C PRO A 397 40.00 -10.14 -5.01
N ARG A 398 40.54 -8.91 -4.88
CA ARG A 398 41.79 -8.46 -5.51
C ARG A 398 41.79 -8.46 -7.04
N THR A 399 40.62 -8.51 -7.66
CA THR A 399 40.44 -8.44 -9.11
C THR A 399 39.56 -7.25 -9.45
N ILE A 400 39.96 -6.46 -10.45
CA ILE A 400 39.11 -5.40 -11.00
C ILE A 400 38.17 -6.01 -12.03
N THR A 401 36.87 -5.86 -11.80
CA THR A 401 35.81 -6.20 -12.75
C THR A 401 35.33 -4.92 -13.41
N GLN A 402 35.49 -4.83 -14.72
CA GLN A 402 34.93 -3.72 -15.49
C GLN A 402 33.41 -3.88 -15.59
N LEU A 403 32.67 -2.91 -15.04
CA LEU A 403 31.22 -2.87 -15.14
C LEU A 403 30.80 -2.17 -16.42
N GLU A 404 29.72 -2.67 -17.03
CA GLU A 404 29.02 -1.95 -18.08
C GLU A 404 28.30 -0.73 -17.49
N LEU A 405 27.89 0.19 -18.36
CA LEU A 405 27.04 1.31 -17.95
C LEU A 405 25.72 0.76 -17.39
N GLN A 406 25.34 1.21 -16.20
CA GLN A 406 24.08 0.81 -15.60
C GLN A 406 22.89 1.19 -16.51
N PRO A 407 22.04 0.23 -16.91
CA PRO A 407 20.82 0.53 -17.65
C PRO A 407 19.89 1.45 -16.84
N GLU A 408 19.18 2.36 -17.51
CA GLU A 408 18.25 3.30 -16.86
C GLU A 408 17.16 2.57 -16.05
N GLU A 409 16.66 1.45 -16.55
CA GLU A 409 15.67 0.60 -15.87
C GLU A 409 16.18 -0.06 -14.58
N GLN A 410 17.50 -0.15 -14.40
CA GLN A 410 18.15 -0.71 -13.21
C GLN A 410 18.71 0.37 -12.29
N ALA A 411 18.49 1.65 -12.59
CA ALA A 411 18.99 2.76 -11.80
C ALA A 411 18.48 2.68 -10.34
N TYR A 412 19.39 2.92 -9.40
CA TYR A 412 19.03 2.91 -7.98
C TYR A 412 18.30 4.19 -7.57
N SER A 413 17.31 4.06 -6.70
CA SER A 413 16.56 5.20 -6.18
C SER A 413 17.15 5.73 -4.88
N ALA A 414 17.13 7.05 -4.69
CA ALA A 414 17.54 7.65 -3.43
C ALA A 414 16.53 7.28 -2.33
N SER A 415 17.01 6.80 -1.18
CA SER A 415 16.17 6.51 -0.01
C SER A 415 16.28 7.56 1.10
N ASN A 416 17.35 8.36 1.10
CA ASN A 416 17.72 9.29 2.18
C ASN A 416 17.88 8.60 3.55
N ILE A 417 18.33 7.35 3.54
CA ILE A 417 18.68 6.57 4.73
C ILE A 417 20.19 6.43 4.80
N LEU A 418 20.77 6.75 5.95
CA LEU A 418 22.13 6.39 6.31
C LEU A 418 22.07 5.21 7.28
N LEU A 419 22.75 4.12 6.94
CA LEU A 419 22.90 2.94 7.79
C LEU A 419 24.22 3.01 8.53
N GLU A 420 24.17 2.95 9.86
CA GLU A 420 25.33 2.87 10.75
C GLU A 420 25.34 1.51 11.48
N ILE A 421 26.49 0.86 11.53
CA ILE A 421 26.75 -0.33 12.37
C ILE A 421 27.95 -0.01 13.28
N PRO A 422 27.72 0.53 14.48
CA PRO A 422 28.78 1.07 15.32
C PRO A 422 29.89 0.06 15.66
N SER A 423 29.51 -1.19 15.98
CA SER A 423 30.47 -2.24 16.34
C SER A 423 31.41 -2.66 15.21
N LEU A 424 31.05 -2.32 13.96
CA LEU A 424 31.86 -2.59 12.76
C LEU A 424 32.50 -1.33 12.17
N GLY A 425 32.19 -0.14 12.67
CA GLY A 425 32.63 1.13 12.09
C GLY A 425 32.09 1.37 10.68
N VAL A 426 30.90 0.83 10.36
CA VAL A 426 30.25 0.98 9.06
C VAL A 426 29.30 2.17 9.11
N GLN A 427 29.39 3.05 8.12
CA GLN A 427 28.43 4.12 7.89
C GLN A 427 28.28 4.29 6.37
N VAL A 428 27.11 3.95 5.83
CA VAL A 428 26.87 3.91 4.38
C VAL A 428 25.48 4.39 4.03
N GLU A 429 25.35 5.03 2.87
CA GLU A 429 24.04 5.34 2.32
C GLU A 429 23.32 4.05 1.89
N VAL A 430 22.01 4.03 2.10
CA VAL A 430 21.14 2.99 1.56
C VAL A 430 20.44 3.54 0.32
N VAL A 431 20.50 2.82 -0.79
CA VAL A 431 19.75 3.12 -2.01
C VAL A 431 18.69 2.06 -2.25
N GLY A 432 17.64 2.37 -3.00
CA GLY A 432 16.64 1.40 -3.43
C GLY A 432 17.12 0.66 -4.68
N VAL A 433 17.28 -0.66 -4.57
CA VAL A 433 17.64 -1.54 -5.69
C VAL A 433 16.36 -2.07 -6.33
N PRO A 434 16.10 -1.79 -7.61
CA PRO A 434 14.86 -2.19 -8.25
C PRO A 434 14.80 -3.69 -8.53
N LEU A 435 13.60 -4.26 -8.50
CA LEU A 435 13.35 -5.65 -8.91
C LEU A 435 12.96 -5.67 -10.39
N VAL A 436 13.93 -6.01 -11.26
CA VAL A 436 13.74 -6.03 -12.72
C VAL A 436 13.80 -7.48 -13.20
N ASN A 437 12.77 -7.93 -13.93
CA ASN A 437 12.67 -9.30 -14.43
C ASN A 437 12.86 -10.38 -13.34
N GLY A 438 12.36 -10.10 -12.13
CA GLY A 438 12.47 -10.98 -10.97
C GLY A 438 13.85 -11.06 -10.34
N LYS A 439 14.75 -10.11 -10.61
CA LYS A 439 16.11 -10.06 -10.07
C LYS A 439 16.47 -8.67 -9.54
N TRP A 440 17.29 -8.64 -8.50
CA TRP A 440 17.97 -7.43 -8.04
C TRP A 440 19.40 -7.45 -8.54
N ASP A 441 19.76 -6.51 -9.41
CA ASP A 441 21.14 -6.34 -9.85
C ASP A 441 21.84 -5.32 -8.94
N VAL A 442 22.82 -5.81 -8.20
CA VAL A 442 23.54 -5.06 -7.17
C VAL A 442 24.94 -4.66 -7.63
N SER A 443 25.28 -4.88 -8.91
CA SER A 443 26.63 -4.73 -9.45
C SER A 443 27.21 -3.32 -9.25
N TRP A 444 26.36 -2.29 -9.24
CA TRP A 444 26.78 -0.88 -9.19
C TRP A 444 26.71 -0.28 -7.78
N LEU A 445 26.43 -1.06 -6.72
CA LEU A 445 26.30 -0.52 -5.36
C LEU A 445 27.59 0.13 -4.87
N GLY A 446 28.76 -0.33 -5.33
CA GLY A 446 30.05 0.20 -4.91
C GLY A 446 30.21 0.09 -3.39
N ASP A 447 30.29 1.24 -2.71
CA ASP A 447 30.42 1.33 -1.26
C ASP A 447 29.08 1.63 -0.54
N GLN A 448 27.98 1.72 -1.28
CA GLN A 448 26.63 1.88 -0.73
C GLN A 448 26.02 0.52 -0.33
N ALA A 449 24.96 0.58 0.48
CA ALA A 449 24.07 -0.54 0.72
C ALA A 449 22.78 -0.39 -0.12
N GLY A 450 22.14 -1.50 -0.46
CA GLY A 450 20.94 -1.55 -1.28
C GLY A 450 19.77 -2.18 -0.54
N TYR A 451 18.71 -1.43 -0.29
CA TYR A 451 17.42 -1.99 0.10
C TYR A 451 16.78 -2.67 -1.13
N LEU A 452 16.34 -3.92 -0.96
CA LEU A 452 15.79 -4.74 -2.05
C LEU A 452 14.30 -4.44 -2.25
N GLN A 453 13.95 -3.82 -3.38
CA GLN A 453 12.57 -3.47 -3.71
C GLN A 453 11.67 -4.72 -3.71
N GLY A 454 10.52 -4.63 -3.04
CA GLY A 454 9.57 -5.74 -2.88
C GLY A 454 9.68 -6.43 -1.51
N THR A 455 10.62 -6.00 -0.67
CA THR A 455 10.61 -6.28 0.78
C THR A 455 10.01 -5.10 1.55
N ALA A 456 9.79 -5.22 2.87
CA ALA A 456 9.26 -4.09 3.63
C ALA A 456 10.26 -2.92 3.62
N PHE A 457 9.77 -1.69 3.59
CA PHE A 457 10.65 -0.53 3.68
C PHE A 457 11.35 -0.49 5.06
N PRO A 458 12.65 -0.13 5.18
CA PRO A 458 13.45 -0.33 6.40
C PRO A 458 12.81 0.15 7.70
N THR A 459 12.10 1.28 7.66
CA THR A 459 11.48 1.93 8.84
C THR A 459 10.03 1.50 9.11
N LEU A 460 9.46 0.58 8.32
CA LEU A 460 8.05 0.17 8.42
C LEU A 460 7.91 -1.28 8.93
N PRO A 461 6.80 -1.63 9.61
CA PRO A 461 6.53 -3.01 10.02
C PRO A 461 6.63 -4.00 8.86
N GLY A 462 7.28 -5.14 9.10
CA GLY A 462 7.66 -6.09 8.06
C GLY A 462 9.14 -6.43 8.12
N ASN A 463 9.62 -7.22 7.16
CA ASN A 463 11.03 -7.56 7.03
C ASN A 463 11.63 -6.83 5.82
N SER A 464 12.59 -5.93 6.09
CA SER A 464 13.34 -5.22 5.06
C SER A 464 14.65 -5.92 4.75
N ALA A 465 14.88 -6.30 3.49
CA ALA A 465 16.17 -6.87 3.10
C ALA A 465 17.10 -5.76 2.60
N ILE A 466 18.25 -5.61 3.24
CA ILE A 466 19.29 -4.65 2.88
C ILE A 466 20.56 -5.42 2.55
N THR A 467 21.15 -5.14 1.40
CA THR A 467 22.30 -5.88 0.90
C THR A 467 23.49 -4.98 0.69
N GLY A 468 24.69 -5.52 0.73
CA GLY A 468 25.91 -4.75 0.54
C GLY A 468 27.07 -5.63 0.12
N HIS A 469 28.07 -5.03 -0.52
CA HIS A 469 29.17 -5.80 -1.04
C HIS A 469 30.04 -6.41 0.06
N ILE A 470 30.47 -7.66 -0.12
CA ILE A 470 31.60 -8.23 0.63
C ILE A 470 32.92 -7.80 -0.01
N TYR A 471 32.97 -7.78 -1.34
CA TYR A 471 34.03 -7.17 -2.16
C TYR A 471 33.36 -6.43 -3.32
N ASN A 472 33.81 -5.21 -3.59
CA ASN A 472 33.29 -4.35 -4.67
C ASN A 472 34.00 -4.64 -6.01
N SER A 473 33.58 -3.98 -7.10
CA SER A 473 34.09 -4.22 -8.45
C SER A 473 35.57 -3.87 -8.64
N GLU A 474 36.17 -3.11 -7.72
CA GLU A 474 37.62 -2.84 -7.70
C GLU A 474 38.42 -3.96 -6.98
N GLY A 475 37.73 -5.00 -6.51
CA GLY A 475 38.33 -6.09 -5.74
C GLY A 475 38.68 -5.71 -4.30
N LYS A 476 38.20 -4.56 -3.82
CA LYS A 476 38.40 -4.06 -2.45
C LYS A 476 37.31 -4.56 -1.51
N PRO A 477 37.58 -4.68 -0.20
CA PRO A 477 36.56 -4.97 0.81
C PRO A 477 35.36 -4.02 0.70
N GLY A 478 34.16 -4.58 0.59
CA GLY A 478 32.91 -3.80 0.60
C GLY A 478 32.38 -3.56 2.01
N PRO A 479 31.32 -2.76 2.17
CA PRO A 479 30.84 -2.29 3.47
C PRO A 479 30.35 -3.42 4.38
N PHE A 480 29.91 -4.55 3.82
CA PHE A 480 29.32 -5.65 4.57
C PHE A 480 30.30 -6.80 4.84
N ILE A 481 31.59 -6.64 4.52
CA ILE A 481 32.62 -7.66 4.79
C ILE A 481 32.69 -8.07 6.27
N GLY A 482 32.29 -7.17 7.17
CA GLY A 482 32.31 -7.38 8.61
C GLY A 482 31.08 -8.08 9.20
N LEU A 483 29.99 -8.29 8.45
CA LEU A 483 28.70 -8.74 9.02
C LEU A 483 28.77 -10.05 9.81
N TYR A 484 29.71 -10.95 9.49
CA TYR A 484 29.90 -12.20 10.23
C TYR A 484 30.34 -12.00 11.69
N ARG A 485 30.79 -10.79 12.07
CA ARG A 485 31.22 -10.44 13.43
C ARG A 485 30.09 -9.94 14.32
N LEU A 486 28.93 -9.62 13.75
CA LEU A 486 27.80 -9.13 14.54
C LEU A 486 27.26 -10.19 15.48
N GLN A 487 27.01 -9.79 16.72
CA GLN A 487 26.53 -10.64 17.79
C GLN A 487 25.09 -10.26 18.16
N TYR A 488 24.39 -11.18 18.84
CA TYR A 488 23.09 -10.86 19.43
C TYR A 488 23.23 -9.66 20.36
N GLY A 489 22.37 -8.66 20.22
CA GLY A 489 22.43 -7.44 21.02
C GLY A 489 23.18 -6.28 20.36
N ASP A 490 23.94 -6.52 19.28
CA ASP A 490 24.60 -5.43 18.56
C ASP A 490 23.57 -4.49 17.92
N GLU A 491 23.89 -3.20 17.92
CA GLU A 491 23.03 -2.18 17.32
C GLU A 491 23.31 -2.02 15.82
N ILE A 492 22.22 -1.84 15.06
CA ILE A 492 22.22 -1.29 13.71
C ILE A 492 21.31 -0.07 13.75
N ARG A 493 21.79 1.05 13.23
CA ARG A 493 21.09 2.33 13.29
C ARG A 493 20.76 2.81 11.89
N LEU A 494 19.53 3.29 11.70
CA LEU A 494 19.15 4.02 10.49
C LEU A 494 18.88 5.47 10.86
N HIS A 495 19.56 6.38 10.17
CA HIS A 495 19.32 7.82 10.24
C HIS A 495 18.49 8.20 9.04
N ALA A 496 17.26 8.67 9.27
CA ALA A 496 16.35 8.98 8.17
C ALA A 496 15.33 10.04 8.60
N TRP A 497 15.20 11.09 7.78
CA TRP A 497 14.21 12.16 7.96
C TRP A 497 14.20 12.77 9.37
N GLY A 498 15.38 13.04 9.94
CA GLY A 498 15.53 13.61 11.27
C GLY A 498 15.14 12.68 12.42
N ASN A 499 15.08 11.37 12.16
CA ASN A 499 14.84 10.34 13.16
C ASN A 499 15.96 9.28 13.14
N LEU A 500 16.26 8.78 14.32
CA LEU A 500 17.16 7.66 14.58
C LEU A 500 16.33 6.41 14.93
N TYR A 501 16.47 5.38 14.10
CA TYR A 501 15.87 4.07 14.29
C TYR A 501 16.95 3.10 14.79
N VAL A 502 16.79 2.55 15.98
CA VAL A 502 17.76 1.62 16.57
C VAL A 502 17.20 0.19 16.49
N TYR A 503 17.93 -0.65 15.77
CA TYR A 503 17.66 -2.08 15.63
C TYR A 503 18.67 -2.88 16.45
N GLU A 504 18.22 -3.98 17.01
CA GLU A 504 19.08 -4.88 17.78
C GLU A 504 19.13 -6.24 17.09
N VAL A 505 20.36 -6.74 16.86
CA VAL A 505 20.61 -8.02 16.20
C VAL A 505 20.03 -9.17 17.03
N ARG A 506 19.28 -10.04 16.37
CA ARG A 506 18.67 -11.26 16.93
C ARG A 506 19.24 -12.54 16.36
N GLU A 507 19.69 -12.52 15.10
CA GLU A 507 20.25 -13.70 14.45
C GLU A 507 21.42 -13.32 13.54
N ASN A 508 22.44 -14.18 13.49
CA ASN A 508 23.52 -14.12 12.51
C ASN A 508 23.80 -15.53 11.99
N LYS A 509 23.40 -15.80 10.74
CA LYS A 509 23.43 -17.14 10.14
C LYS A 509 24.19 -17.13 8.82
N LEU A 510 24.81 -18.27 8.53
CA LEU A 510 25.33 -18.59 7.19
C LEU A 510 24.26 -19.43 6.50
N VAL A 511 23.79 -19.00 5.33
CA VAL A 511 22.66 -19.60 4.60
C VAL A 511 23.02 -19.88 3.14
N GLN A 512 22.23 -20.72 2.49
CA GLN A 512 22.37 -20.98 1.05
C GLN A 512 21.90 -19.78 0.21
N PRO A 513 22.38 -19.61 -1.04
CA PRO A 513 21.94 -18.54 -1.93
C PRO A 513 20.43 -18.51 -2.24
N ASP A 514 19.75 -19.64 -2.12
CA ASP A 514 18.31 -19.82 -2.37
C ASP A 514 17.45 -19.87 -1.09
N ASP A 515 18.06 -19.62 0.08
CA ASP A 515 17.36 -19.67 1.36
C ASP A 515 16.32 -18.55 1.47
N ARG A 516 15.05 -18.95 1.48
CA ARG A 516 13.89 -18.03 1.52
C ARG A 516 13.68 -17.40 2.89
N SER A 517 14.31 -17.89 3.95
CA SER A 517 14.18 -17.31 5.30
C SER A 517 14.67 -15.86 5.36
N ALA A 518 15.58 -15.46 4.46
CA ALA A 518 16.02 -14.08 4.31
C ALA A 518 14.88 -13.08 4.02
N PHE A 519 13.81 -13.56 3.39
CA PHE A 519 12.65 -12.77 2.98
C PHE A 519 11.38 -13.17 3.72
N GLN A 520 11.49 -13.90 4.83
CA GLN A 520 10.34 -14.31 5.61
C GLN A 520 9.55 -13.09 6.09
N HIS A 521 8.23 -13.23 6.15
CA HIS A 521 7.35 -12.20 6.67
C HIS A 521 7.56 -12.01 8.18
N GLU A 522 7.49 -10.78 8.63
CA GLU A 522 7.58 -10.40 10.04
C GLU A 522 6.45 -9.44 10.41
N THR A 523 5.96 -9.54 11.64
CA THR A 523 4.87 -8.67 12.15
C THR A 523 5.40 -7.38 12.79
N TYR A 524 6.64 -7.38 13.27
CA TYR A 524 7.34 -6.20 13.79
C TYR A 524 8.22 -5.56 12.70
N THR A 525 8.82 -4.40 12.97
CA THR A 525 9.78 -3.76 12.07
C THR A 525 11.13 -4.47 12.17
N TRP A 526 11.45 -5.30 11.19
CA TRP A 526 12.70 -6.04 11.07
C TRP A 526 13.53 -5.56 9.89
N ILE A 527 14.85 -5.63 10.04
CA ILE A 527 15.81 -5.55 8.96
C ILE A 527 16.61 -6.86 8.87
N THR A 528 16.90 -7.28 7.65
CA THR A 528 17.74 -8.43 7.33
C THR A 528 18.89 -7.95 6.44
N LEU A 529 20.10 -7.88 7.00
CA LEU A 529 21.32 -7.54 6.28
C LEU A 529 21.88 -8.78 5.57
N LEU A 530 22.18 -8.66 4.28
CA LEU A 530 22.61 -9.74 3.39
C LEU A 530 23.95 -9.43 2.73
N THR A 531 24.85 -10.41 2.71
CA THR A 531 26.05 -10.34 1.85
C THR A 531 26.55 -11.72 1.45
N CYS A 532 27.40 -11.81 0.43
CA CYS A 532 28.09 -13.05 0.05
C CYS A 532 29.13 -13.48 1.11
N GLN A 533 29.39 -14.77 1.24
CA GLN A 533 30.47 -15.30 2.08
C GLN A 533 31.07 -16.60 1.50
N GLY A 534 32.37 -16.79 1.71
CA GLY A 534 33.08 -18.02 1.31
C GLY A 534 33.35 -18.07 -0.20
N TYR A 535 34.16 -17.13 -0.69
CA TYR A 535 34.62 -17.11 -2.08
C TYR A 535 35.45 -18.35 -2.41
N ASP A 536 35.15 -18.97 -3.54
CA ASP A 536 35.87 -20.10 -4.11
C ASP A 536 36.58 -19.67 -5.42
N PRO A 537 37.92 -19.56 -5.41
CA PRO A 537 38.68 -19.18 -6.60
C PRO A 537 38.59 -20.19 -7.75
N SER A 538 38.28 -21.46 -7.48
CA SER A 538 38.24 -22.50 -8.52
C SER A 538 37.00 -22.42 -9.38
N THR A 539 35.88 -22.00 -8.79
CA THR A 539 34.59 -21.81 -9.48
C THR A 539 34.29 -20.34 -9.75
N ASN A 540 35.03 -19.41 -9.14
CA ASN A 540 34.78 -17.97 -9.16
C ASN A 540 33.39 -17.61 -8.60
N THR A 541 32.97 -18.27 -7.51
CA THR A 541 31.64 -18.09 -6.91
C THR A 541 31.70 -17.95 -5.39
N TYR A 542 30.64 -17.44 -4.79
CA TYR A 542 30.48 -17.40 -3.34
C TYR A 542 29.53 -18.51 -2.88
N ARG A 543 30.06 -19.44 -2.09
CA ARG A 543 29.34 -20.65 -1.67
C ARG A 543 28.13 -20.36 -0.78
N TRP A 544 28.15 -19.25 -0.05
CA TRP A 544 27.16 -18.95 0.98
C TRP A 544 26.71 -17.49 0.94
N ARG A 545 25.64 -17.19 1.69
CA ARG A 545 25.24 -15.85 2.08
C ARG A 545 25.31 -15.71 3.59
N ARG A 546 25.73 -14.55 4.06
CA ARG A 546 25.67 -14.12 5.45
C ARG A 546 24.37 -13.36 5.63
N MET A 547 23.54 -13.80 6.58
CA MET A 547 22.26 -13.19 6.92
C MET A 547 22.28 -12.74 8.38
N VAL A 548 22.11 -11.44 8.61
CA VAL A 548 21.97 -10.87 9.95
C VAL A 548 20.59 -10.27 10.08
N ARG A 549 19.82 -10.68 11.09
CA ARG A 549 18.45 -10.20 11.31
C ARG A 549 18.40 -9.39 12.59
N ALA A 550 17.76 -8.22 12.52
CA ALA A 550 17.62 -7.31 13.64
C ALA A 550 16.20 -6.73 13.68
N VAL A 551 15.71 -6.45 14.88
CA VAL A 551 14.36 -5.91 15.12
C VAL A 551 14.46 -4.52 15.73
N LEU A 552 13.57 -3.62 15.33
CA LEU A 552 13.51 -2.26 15.86
C LEU A 552 13.19 -2.31 17.37
N THR A 553 14.00 -1.62 18.16
CA THR A 553 13.85 -1.54 19.63
C THR A 553 13.60 -0.11 20.11
N SER A 554 14.05 0.90 19.36
CA SER A 554 13.89 2.30 19.73
C SER A 554 13.75 3.20 18.50
N LEU A 555 12.97 4.28 18.66
CA LEU A 555 12.80 5.37 17.71
C LEU A 555 12.86 6.68 18.47
N ALA A 556 13.75 7.59 18.05
CA ALA A 556 13.88 8.93 18.61
C ALA A 556 14.16 9.96 17.50
N PRO A 557 13.82 11.25 17.72
CA PRO A 557 14.34 12.32 16.88
C PRO A 557 15.87 12.35 16.91
N GLU A 558 16.50 12.71 15.80
CA GLU A 558 17.93 13.01 15.80
C GLU A 558 18.22 14.30 16.59
N PRO A 559 19.30 14.33 17.38
CA PRO A 559 19.68 15.47 18.20
C PRO A 559 20.11 16.71 17.41
#